data_AF-A0A169NEH2-F1
#
_entry.id   AF-A0A169NEH2-F1
#
_cell.length_a   1.000
_cell.length_b   1.000
_cell.length_c   1.000
_cell.angle_alpha   90.00
_cell.angle_beta   90.00
_cell.angle_gamma   90.00
#
_symmetry.space_group_name_H-M   'P 1'
#
loop_
_entity.id
_entity.type
_entity.pdbx_description
1 polymer ?
#
loop_
_entity_poly.entity_id
_entity_poly.type
_entity_poly.pdbx_seq_one_letter_code
_entity_poly.pdbx_strand_id
1 'polypeptide(L)' 'MNTPLIVDTHAAHAATGTHPGTIRQWLRRGHLTHHGHDRAGRALVDLNELRARLADKAA' A
#
# COMPACT_ATOMS: atom_id res chain seq x y z
N MET A 1 -15.61 -11.93 -3.09
CA MET A 1 -15.30 -10.52 -3.39
C MET A 1 -14.42 -10.03 -2.26
N ASN A 2 -13.15 -9.71 -2.52
CA ASN A 2 -12.28 -9.20 -1.47
C ASN A 2 -12.51 -7.69 -1.37
N THR A 3 -13.15 -7.23 -0.30
CA THR A 3 -13.38 -5.79 -0.09
C THR A 3 -12.02 -5.09 0.08
N PRO A 4 -11.74 -4.01 -0.66
CA PRO A 4 -10.46 -3.31 -0.54
C PRO A 4 -10.30 -2.73 0.86
N LEU A 5 -9.15 -2.96 1.47
CA LEU A 5 -8.84 -2.47 2.82
C LEU A 5 -7.93 -1.25 2.69
N ILE A 6 -8.56 -0.09 2.53
CA ILE A 6 -7.85 1.17 2.28
C ILE A 6 -7.25 1.70 3.58
N VAL A 7 -5.93 1.83 3.60
CA VAL A 7 -5.17 2.33 4.75
C VAL A 7 -4.12 3.34 4.31
N ASP A 8 -3.64 4.17 5.24
CA ASP A 8 -2.50 5.04 4.98
C ASP A 8 -1.17 4.26 4.96
N THR A 9 -0.14 4.86 4.35
CA THR A 9 1.19 4.22 4.24
C THR A 9 1.88 3.88 5.57
N HIS A 10 1.54 4.54 6.69
CA HIS A 10 2.09 4.19 8.00
C HIS A 10 1.37 2.99 8.62
N ALA A 11 0.04 2.93 8.50
CA ALA A 11 -0.71 1.74 8.88
C ALA A 11 -0.30 0.51 8.05
N ALA A 12 -0.08 0.70 6.74
CA ALA A 12 0.45 -0.35 5.86
C ALA A 12 1.87 -0.81 6.28
N HIS A 13 2.73 0.12 6.69
CA HIS A 13 4.04 -0.20 7.25
C HIS A 13 3.93 -1.03 8.52
N ALA A 14 3.08 -0.62 9.48
CA ALA A 14 2.87 -1.38 10.71
C ALA A 14 2.36 -2.80 10.44
N ALA A 15 1.54 -3.00 9.40
CA ALA A 15 0.98 -4.31 9.06
C ALA A 15 1.90 -5.22 8.23
N THR A 16 2.90 -4.68 7.53
CA THR A 16 3.72 -5.44 6.56
C THR A 16 5.23 -5.31 6.74
N GLY A 17 5.69 -4.38 7.58
CA GLY A 17 7.10 -3.99 7.70
C GLY A 17 7.64 -3.20 6.50
N THR A 18 6.86 -3.01 5.43
CA THR A 18 7.33 -2.29 4.23
C THR A 18 7.45 -0.81 4.51
N HIS A 19 8.63 -0.22 4.28
CA HIS A 19 8.86 1.20 4.57
C HIS A 19 7.90 2.11 3.78
N PRO A 20 7.30 3.16 4.39
CA PRO A 20 6.34 4.04 3.71
C PRO A 20 6.88 4.67 2.42
N GLY A 21 8.19 4.99 2.39
CA GLY A 21 8.86 5.50 1.19
C GLY A 21 8.85 4.52 0.02
N THR A 22 8.98 3.21 0.30
CA THR A 22 8.89 2.15 -0.72
C THR A 22 7.48 2.04 -1.26
N ILE A 23 6.47 2.07 -0.38
CA ILE A 23 5.05 2.04 -0.76
C ILE A 23 4.74 3.24 -1.67
N ARG A 24 5.16 4.45 -1.29
CA ARG A 24 5.01 5.65 -2.12
C ARG A 24 5.69 5.54 -3.49
N GLN A 25 6.89 4.96 -3.54
CA GLN A 25 7.55 4.72 -4.83
C GLN A 25 6.78 3.74 -5.70
N TRP A 26 6.22 2.67 -5.13
CA TRP A 26 5.42 1.71 -5.87
C TRP A 26 4.12 2.30 -6.39
N LEU A 27 3.41 3.07 -5.55
CA LEU A 27 2.24 3.83 -5.98
C LEU A 27 2.57 4.78 -7.13
N ARG A 28 3.65 5.56 -7.01
CA ARG A 28 4.10 6.50 -8.07
C ARG A 28 4.48 5.79 -9.37
N ARG A 29 5.03 4.57 -9.29
CA ARG A 29 5.45 3.77 -10.45
C ARG A 29 4.31 2.92 -11.04
N GLY A 30 3.10 2.98 -10.48
CA GLY A 30 1.96 2.19 -10.94
C GLY A 30 2.05 0.70 -10.60
N HIS A 31 2.86 0.33 -9.61
CA HIS A 31 2.96 -1.05 -9.12
C HIS A 31 1.89 -1.43 -8.09
N LEU A 32 1.24 -0.42 -7.52
CA LEU A 32 0.12 -0.51 -6.59
C LEU A 32 -0.91 0.53 -7.01
N THR A 33 -2.17 0.27 -6.70
CA THR A 33 -3.28 1.18 -6.98
C THR A 33 -3.27 2.35 -6.01
N HIS A 34 -3.27 3.58 -6.55
CA HIS A 34 -3.29 4.79 -5.74
C HIS A 34 -4.73 5.20 -5.43
N HIS A 35 -5.11 5.13 -4.15
CA HIS A 35 -6.48 5.45 -3.70
C HIS A 35 -6.66 6.91 -3.26
N GLY A 36 -5.69 7.77 -3.56
CA GLY A 36 -5.71 9.18 -3.19
C GLY A 36 -4.91 9.46 -1.93
N HIS A 37 -5.30 10.53 -1.24
CA HIS A 37 -4.67 10.95 0.00
C HIS A 37 -5.73 11.11 1.09
N ASP A 38 -5.36 10.90 2.34
CA ASP A 38 -6.22 11.23 3.48
C ASP A 38 -6.25 12.74 3.76
N ARG A 39 -6.98 13.16 4.79
CA ARG A 39 -7.08 14.58 5.20
C ARG A 39 -5.73 15.20 5.61
N ALA A 40 -4.75 14.39 5.98
CA ALA A 40 -3.41 14.82 6.36
C ALA A 40 -2.41 14.76 5.19
N GLY A 41 -2.86 14.46 3.96
CA GLY A 41 -2.01 14.35 2.79
C GLY A 41 -1.19 13.05 2.71
N ARG A 42 -1.54 12.02 3.50
CA ARG A 42 -0.89 10.71 3.46
C ARG A 42 -1.51 9.85 2.36
N ALA A 43 -0.66 9.24 1.54
CA ALA A 43 -1.12 8.37 0.46
C ALA A 43 -1.90 7.15 0.99
N LEU A 44 -2.95 6.78 0.28
CA LEU A 44 -3.84 5.67 0.60
C LEU A 44 -3.59 4.49 -0.34
N VAL A 45 -3.54 3.28 0.23
CA VAL A 45 -3.22 2.02 -0.45
C VAL A 45 -4.15 0.90 0.02
N ASP A 46 -4.47 -0.06 -0.85
CA ASP A 46 -5.13 -1.31 -0.42
C ASP A 46 -4.11 -2.25 0.23
N LEU A 47 -4.35 -2.58 1.51
CA LEU A 47 -3.49 -3.49 2.25
C LEU A 47 -3.45 -4.90 1.64
N ASN A 48 -4.53 -5.35 1.02
CA ASN A 48 -4.59 -6.67 0.42
C ASN A 48 -3.75 -6.75 -0.85
N GLU A 49 -3.81 -5.72 -1.70
CA GLU A 49 -2.97 -5.59 -2.89
C GLU A 49 -1.48 -5.55 -2.50
N LEU A 50 -1.13 -4.78 -1.47
CA LEU A 50 0.23 -4.72 -0.94
C LEU A 50 0.73 -6.10 -0.48
N ARG A 51 -0.09 -6.86 0.26
CA ARG A 51 0.26 -8.21 0.71
C ARG A 51 0.46 -9.18 -0.45
N ALA A 52 -0.43 -9.14 -1.44
CA ALA A 52 -0.32 -9.98 -2.63
C ALA A 52 1.01 -9.72 -3.37
N ARG A 53 1.36 -8.45 -3.58
CA ARG A 53 2.64 -8.07 -4.20
C ARG A 53 3.86 -8.57 -3.43
N LEU A 54 3.81 -8.53 -2.10
CA LEU A 54 4.91 -9.04 -1.27
C LEU A 54 5.05 -10.56 -1.37
N ALA A 55 3.93 -11.27 -1.47
CA ALA A 55 3.92 -12.71 -1.71
C ALA A 55 4.50 -13.06 -3.10
N ASP A 56 4.11 -12.32 -4.14
CA ASP A 56 4.65 -12.50 -5.52
C ASP A 56 6.16 -12.29 -5.59
N LYS A 57 6.73 -11.42 -4.75
CA LYS A 57 8.18 -11.19 -4.68
C LYS A 57 8.92 -12.33 -3.97
N ALA A 58 8.25 -13.08 -3.10
CA ALA A 58 8.86 -14.15 -2.31
C ALA A 58 8.83 -15.52 -3.01
N ALA A 59 8.04 -15.67 -4.07
CA ALA A 59 7.98 -16.84 -4.94
C ALA A 59 9.03 -16.79 -6.05
#